data_AF-A0A226X115-F1
#
_entry.id   AF-A0A226X115-F1
#
_cell.length_a   1.000
_cell.length_b   1.000
_cell.length_c   1.000
_cell.angle_alpha   90.00
_cell.angle_beta   90.00
_cell.angle_gamma   90.00
#
_symmetry.space_group_name_H-M   'P 1'
#
loop_
_entity.id
_entity.type
_entity.pdbx_description
1 polymer ?
#
loop_
_entity_poly.entity_id
_entity_poly.type
_entity_poly.pdbx_seq_one_letter_code
_entity_poly.pdbx_strand_id
1 'polypeptide(L)'
;MSYISVEIRDYDESRKVVTVAFSEKWPVTLSSAVIAELTLEDCDTIGRDGELVEAVLTDDEACVLKMLFEDEGTIEDFLANPSRLIGCTSELDE
;
A
#
# COMPACT_ATOMS: atom_id res chain seq x y z
N MET A 1 -16.74 4.83 -11.25
CA MET A 1 -17.01 4.53 -9.84
C MET A 1 -16.32 3.23 -9.50
N SER A 2 -15.01 3.18 -9.74
CA SER A 2 -14.12 2.14 -9.25
C SER A 2 -13.72 2.56 -7.85
N TYR A 3 -14.36 1.97 -6.85
CA TYR A 3 -13.98 2.18 -5.46
C TYR A 3 -12.78 1.28 -5.18
N ILE A 4 -11.66 1.80 -4.69
CA ILE A 4 -10.52 0.98 -4.28
C ILE A 4 -10.09 1.34 -2.87
N SER A 5 -9.89 0.31 -2.06
CA SER A 5 -9.44 0.41 -0.68
C SER A 5 -8.19 -0.43 -0.47
N VAL A 6 -7.28 0.04 0.38
CA VAL A 6 -6.01 -0.62 0.68
C VAL A 6 -5.86 -0.82 2.18
N GLU A 7 -5.21 -1.92 2.57
CA GLU A 7 -4.82 -2.22 3.95
C GLU A 7 -3.39 -2.77 3.98
N ILE A 8 -2.54 -2.25 4.87
CA ILE A 8 -1.24 -2.87 5.15
C ILE A 8 -1.45 -4.01 6.15
N ARG A 9 -1.17 -5.24 5.72
CA ARG A 9 -1.50 -6.46 6.46
C ARG A 9 -0.34 -6.95 7.32
N ASP A 10 0.87 -6.86 6.79
CA ASP A 10 2.05 -7.39 7.44
C ASP A 10 3.32 -6.73 6.92
N TYR A 11 4.39 -6.82 7.71
CA TYR A 11 5.73 -6.41 7.30
C TYR A 11 6.75 -7.48 7.73
N ASP A 12 7.36 -8.12 6.74
CA ASP A 12 8.46 -9.05 6.93
C ASP A 12 9.77 -8.26 7.05
N GLU A 13 10.24 -8.07 8.29
CA GLU A 13 11.48 -7.36 8.58
C GLU A 13 12.73 -8.04 7.99
N SER A 14 12.70 -9.36 7.83
CA SER A 14 13.84 -10.14 7.34
C SER A 14 14.03 -9.97 5.83
N ARG A 15 12.91 -9.88 5.10
CA ARG A 15 12.89 -9.66 3.65
C ARG A 15 12.76 -8.18 3.27
N LYS A 16 12.42 -7.30 4.23
CA LYS A 16 12.05 -5.89 3.99
C LYS A 16 10.89 -5.77 3.00
N VAL A 17 9.90 -6.64 3.19
CA VAL A 17 8.72 -6.76 2.33
C VAL A 17 7.46 -6.41 3.12
N VAL A 18 6.59 -5.62 2.51
CA VAL A 18 5.33 -5.14 3.03
C VAL A 18 4.22 -5.85 2.28
N THR A 19 3.32 -6.49 3.00
CA THR A 19 2.15 -7.14 2.41
C THR A 19 0.98 -6.18 2.48
N VAL A 20 0.44 -5.83 1.32
CA VAL A 20 -0.73 -4.95 1.18
C VAL A 20 -1.89 -5.71 0.53
N ALA A 21 -3.09 -5.38 0.96
CA ALA A 21 -4.33 -5.94 0.43
C ALA A 21 -5.17 -4.82 -0.19
N PHE A 22 -5.49 -4.95 -1.46
CA PHE A 22 -6.37 -4.05 -2.20
C PHE A 22 -7.74 -4.69 -2.38
N SER A 23 -8.82 -3.93 -2.23
CA SER A 23 -10.17 -4.42 -2.45
C SER A 23 -11.09 -3.35 -3.02
N GLU A 24 -11.98 -3.76 -3.93
CA GLU A 24 -13.06 -2.91 -4.42
C GLU A 24 -14.23 -2.78 -3.42
N LYS A 25 -14.07 -3.32 -2.21
CA LYS A 25 -15.10 -3.31 -1.16
C LYS A 25 -14.48 -2.94 0.17
N TRP A 26 -15.21 -2.12 0.91
CA TRP A 26 -14.90 -1.79 2.28
C TRP A 26 -15.83 -2.48 3.28
N PRO A 27 -15.32 -3.00 4.41
CA PRO A 27 -13.89 -3.17 4.74
C PRO A 27 -13.21 -4.22 3.84
N VAL A 28 -11.88 -4.15 3.73
CA VAL A 28 -11.07 -5.07 2.93
C VAL A 28 -11.36 -6.52 3.36
N THR A 29 -11.88 -7.32 2.43
CA THR A 29 -12.20 -8.74 2.68
C THR A 29 -11.26 -9.63 1.88
N LEU A 30 -10.49 -10.48 2.58
CA LEU A 30 -9.48 -11.36 1.97
C LEU A 30 -10.02 -12.27 0.85
N SER A 31 -11.30 -12.62 0.88
CA SER A 31 -11.95 -13.44 -0.16
C SER A 31 -12.03 -12.76 -1.52
N SER A 32 -11.85 -11.43 -1.57
CA SER A 32 -11.96 -10.62 -2.78
C SER A 32 -10.87 -9.56 -2.85
N ALA A 33 -9.83 -9.68 -2.01
CA ALA A 33 -8.72 -8.75 -2.00
C ALA A 33 -7.59 -9.25 -2.90
N VAL A 34 -6.97 -8.35 -3.64
CA VAL A 34 -5.72 -8.57 -4.34
C VAL A 34 -4.60 -8.34 -3.34
N ILE A 35 -3.73 -9.33 -3.16
CA ILE A 35 -2.59 -9.23 -2.25
C ILE A 35 -1.34 -8.91 -3.07
N ALA A 36 -0.63 -7.86 -2.69
CA ALA A 36 0.67 -7.53 -3.25
C ALA A 36 1.75 -7.53 -2.15
N GLU A 37 2.92 -8.04 -2.50
CA GLU A 37 4.14 -7.92 -1.71
C GLU A 37 5.00 -6.83 -2.35
N LEU A 38 5.31 -5.79 -1.58
CA LEU A 38 6.11 -4.64 -2.03
C LEU A 38 7.38 -4.57 -1.19
N THR A 39 8.52 -4.34 -1.82
CA THR A 39 9.74 -4.03 -1.07
C THR A 39 9.69 -2.61 -0.53
N LEU A 40 10.54 -2.30 0.45
CA LEU A 40 10.71 -0.91 0.90
C LEU A 40 11.15 0.03 -0.24
N GLU A 41 11.92 -0.47 -1.21
CA GLU A 41 12.32 0.32 -2.39
C GLU A 41 11.13 0.61 -3.32
N ASP A 42 10.21 -0.34 -3.49
CA ASP A 42 8.96 -0.11 -4.22
C ASP A 42 8.10 0.95 -3.52
N CYS A 43 7.97 0.86 -2.19
CA CYS A 43 7.22 1.86 -1.42
C CYS A 43 7.86 3.26 -1.52
N ASP A 44 9.18 3.35 -1.44
CA ASP A 44 9.91 4.62 -1.63
C ASP A 44 9.68 5.20 -3.04
N THR A 45 9.66 4.34 -4.05
CA THR A 45 9.37 4.71 -5.44
C THR A 45 7.95 5.25 -5.59
N ILE A 46 6.95 4.57 -5.00
CA ILE A 46 5.54 4.99 -5.00
C ILE A 46 5.38 6.35 -4.33
N GLY A 47 5.99 6.53 -3.16
CA GLY A 47 5.93 7.80 -2.42
C GLY A 47 6.57 8.98 -3.15
N ARG A 48 7.48 8.71 -4.10
CA ARG A 48 8.19 9.72 -4.90
C ARG A 48 7.61 9.93 -6.30
N ASP A 49 6.44 9.38 -6.61
CA ASP A 49 5.85 9.39 -7.95
C ASP A 49 6.79 8.77 -9.01
N GLY A 50 7.61 7.80 -8.61
CA GLY A 50 8.43 7.02 -9.52
C GLY A 50 7.63 5.95 -10.24
N GLU A 51 8.05 5.60 -11.46
CA GLU A 51 7.47 4.49 -12.20
C GLU A 51 7.93 3.17 -11.57
N LEU A 52 6.99 2.37 -11.07
CA LEU A 52 7.27 1.03 -10.59
C LEU A 52 7.61 0.12 -11.78
N VAL A 53 8.90 -0.21 -11.91
CA VAL A 53 9.40 -1.02 -13.03
C VAL A 53 9.00 -2.50 -12.89
N GLU A 54 8.82 -2.99 -11.66
CA GLU A 54 8.51 -4.41 -11.38
C GLU A 54 7.28 -4.63 -10.48
N ALA A 55 6.71 -3.60 -9.86
CA ALA A 55 5.58 -3.81 -8.97
C ALA A 55 4.30 -4.05 -9.78
N VAL A 56 3.55 -5.07 -9.37
CA VAL A 56 2.34 -5.60 -10.04
C VAL A 56 1.11 -4.70 -9.80
N LEU A 57 1.31 -3.48 -9.28
CA LEU A 57 0.21 -2.57 -8.96
C LEU A 57 -0.32 -1.88 -10.21
N THR A 58 -1.64 -1.75 -10.27
CA THR A 58 -2.33 -0.83 -11.18
C THR A 58 -2.14 0.62 -10.73
N ASP A 59 -2.41 1.57 -11.63
CA ASP A 59 -2.33 3.01 -11.31
C ASP A 59 -3.22 3.38 -10.10
N ASP A 60 -4.42 2.82 -10.01
CA ASP A 60 -5.36 3.06 -8.91
C ASP A 60 -4.83 2.48 -7.57
N GLU A 61 -4.23 1.29 -7.60
CA GLU A 61 -3.60 0.65 -6.43
C GLU A 61 -2.39 1.44 -5.93
N ALA A 62 -1.54 1.92 -6.85
CA ALA A 62 -0.41 2.77 -6.50
C ALA A 62 -0.88 4.12 -5.93
N CYS A 63 -1.93 4.70 -6.51
CA CYS A 63 -2.52 5.96 -6.06
C CYS A 63 -3.09 5.86 -4.64
N VAL A 64 -3.92 4.86 -4.35
CA VAL A 64 -4.52 4.69 -3.02
C VAL A 64 -3.49 4.35 -1.95
N LEU A 65 -2.45 3.58 -2.29
CA LEU A 65 -1.36 3.30 -1.37
C LEU A 65 -0.53 4.56 -1.05
N LYS A 66 -0.30 5.41 -2.06
CA LYS A 66 0.35 6.71 -1.85
C LYS A 66 -0.45 7.58 -0.88
N MET A 67 -1.76 7.69 -1.08
CA MET A 67 -2.63 8.46 -0.17
C MET A 67 -2.56 7.93 1.26
N LEU A 68 -2.56 6.60 1.45
CA LEU A 68 -2.36 5.99 2.77
C LEU A 68 -1.06 6.45 3.41
N PHE A 69 0.04 6.48 2.65
CA PHE A 69 1.32 6.97 3.17
C PHE A 69 1.25 8.43 3.57
N GLU A 70 0.64 9.29 2.74
CA GLU A 70 0.49 10.73 3.00
C GLU A 70 -0.43 11.02 4.20
N ASP A 71 -1.47 10.22 4.41
CA ASP A 71 -2.40 10.35 5.55
C ASP A 71 -1.74 9.95 6.88
N GLU A 72 -0.95 8.88 6.87
CA GLU A 72 -0.33 8.33 8.08
C GLU A 72 1.05 8.92 8.41
N GLY A 73 1.69 9.60 7.46
CA GLY A 73 2.98 10.28 7.65
C GLY A 73 3.71 10.63 6.36
N THR A 74 5.05 10.63 6.41
CA THR A 74 5.87 10.67 5.19
C THR A 74 6.30 9.26 4.81
N ILE A 75 6.66 9.07 3.55
CA ILE A 75 7.27 7.81 3.13
C ILE A 75 8.55 7.51 3.93
N GLU A 76 9.30 8.53 4.34
CA GLU A 76 10.50 8.36 5.18
C GLU A 76 10.15 7.85 6.59
N ASP A 77 9.08 8.36 7.19
CA ASP A 77 8.56 7.86 8.48
C ASP A 77 8.12 6.40 8.36
N PHE A 78 7.47 6.05 7.25
CA PHE A 78 7.11 4.66 6.95
C PHE A 78 8.35 3.77 6.81
N LEU A 79 9.34 4.17 6.03
CA LEU A 79 10.58 3.39 5.85
C LEU A 79 11.34 3.22 7.17
N ALA A 80 11.24 4.20 8.07
CA ALA A 80 11.83 4.13 9.41
C ALA A 80 11.06 3.19 10.36
N ASN A 81 9.73 3.13 10.27
CA ASN A 81 8.90 2.25 11.09
C ASN A 81 7.68 1.69 10.32
N PRO A 82 7.89 0.72 9.42
CA PRO A 82 6.83 0.20 8.55
C PRO A 82 5.79 -0.60 9.32
N SER A 83 6.18 -1.18 10.47
CA SER A 83 5.27 -1.93 11.35
C SER A 83 4.14 -1.07 11.93
N ARG A 84 4.32 0.25 12.00
CA ARG A 84 3.29 1.17 12.50
C ARG A 84 2.06 1.24 11.59
N LEU A 85 2.24 1.02 10.29
CA LEU A 85 1.13 1.09 9.34
C LEU A 85 0.33 -0.21 9.25
N ILE A 86 0.73 -1.27 9.96
CA ILE A 86 -0.03 -2.53 9.97
C ILE A 86 -1.43 -2.27 10.54
N GLY A 87 -2.44 -2.57 9.73
CA GLY A 87 -3.85 -2.30 10.02
C GLY A 87 -4.33 -0.90 9.62
N CYS A 88 -3.44 -0.03 9.13
CA CYS A 88 -3.83 1.22 8.50
C CYS A 88 -4.44 0.96 7.13
N THR A 89 -5.34 1.84 6.75
CA THR A 89 -6.22 1.67 5.61
C THR A 89 -6.56 3.00 4.98
N SER A 90 -6.66 3.06 3.66
CA SER A 90 -7.11 4.23 2.93
C SER A 90 -8.05 3.82 1.80
N GLU A 91 -8.84 4.77 1.31
CA GLU A 91 -9.81 4.59 0.25
C GLU A 91 -9.66 5.69 -0.81
N LEU A 92 -9.78 5.30 -2.08
CA LEU A 92 -9.91 6.21 -3.21
C LEU A 92 -11.38 6.23 -3.63
N ASP A 93 -12.03 7.37 -3.43
CA ASP A 93 -13.38 7.68 -3.90
C ASP A 93 -13.24 8.61 -5.12
N GLU A 94 -13.71 8.16 -6.30
CA GLU A 94 -13.68 8.93 -7.57
C GLU A 94 -14.65 10.13 -7.58
#